data_AF-A0A7L1LEH6-F1
#
_entry.id   AF-A0A7L1LEH6-F1
#
_cell.length_a   1.000
_cell.length_b   1.000
_cell.length_c   1.000
_cell.angle_alpha   90.00
_cell.angle_beta   90.00
_cell.angle_gamma   90.00
#
_symmetry.space_group_name_H-M   'P 1'
#
loop_
_entity.id
_entity.type
_entity.pdbx_description
1 polymer ?
#
loop_
_entity_poly.entity_id
_entity_poly.type
_entity_poly.pdbx_seq_one_letter_code
_entity_poly.pdbx_strand_id
1 'polypeptide(L)' 'VPHSAVAHGADLLELDCRRTRDGVVVVSHDRRLLRQTGRDLDLPHCDYQVGPR' A
#
# COMPACT_ATOMS: atom_id res chain seq x y z
N VAL A 1 12.80 21.11 1.48
CA VAL A 1 11.71 21.26 0.50
C VAL A 1 10.56 20.35 0.91
N PRO A 2 9.29 20.70 0.73
CA PRO A 2 8.22 19.74 0.92
C PRO A 2 8.38 18.61 -0.12
N HIS A 3 8.02 17.37 0.27
CA HIS A 3 8.30 16.17 -0.55
C HIS A 3 7.03 15.42 -0.99
N SER A 4 5.84 15.93 -0.69
CA SER A 4 4.56 15.28 -1.00
C SER A 4 3.73 16.08 -1.98
N ALA A 5 2.93 15.41 -2.81
CA ALA A 5 2.00 16.06 -3.74
C ALA A 5 1.07 17.05 -3.03
N VAL A 6 0.60 16.69 -1.82
CA VAL A 6 -0.22 17.57 -0.97
C VAL A 6 0.51 18.87 -0.63
N ALA A 7 1.79 18.77 -0.23
CA ALA A 7 2.57 19.96 0.10
C ALA A 7 2.96 20.81 -1.12
N HIS A 8 2.74 20.27 -2.33
CA HIS A 8 2.84 20.98 -3.60
C HIS A 8 1.47 21.45 -4.14
N GLY A 9 0.40 21.36 -3.34
CA GLY A 9 -0.91 21.89 -3.70
C GLY A 9 -1.79 20.99 -4.56
N ALA A 10 -1.53 19.68 -4.59
CA ALA A 10 -2.43 18.75 -5.28
C ALA A 10 -3.80 18.68 -4.57
N ASP A 11 -4.87 18.94 -5.31
CA ASP A 11 -6.26 18.88 -4.79
C ASP A 11 -6.76 17.45 -4.57
N LEU A 12 -6.24 16.50 -5.35
CA LEU A 12 -6.63 15.09 -5.32
C LEU A 12 -5.40 14.18 -5.31
N LEU A 13 -5.55 13.02 -4.66
CA LEU A 13 -4.58 11.93 -4.70
C LEU A 13 -5.23 10.69 -5.32
N GLU A 14 -4.57 10.13 -6.32
CA GLU A 14 -4.90 8.83 -6.88
C GLU A 14 -4.19 7.75 -6.05
N LEU A 15 -4.89 6.64 -5.76
CA LEU A 15 -4.40 5.54 -4.94
C LEU A 15 -4.93 4.21 -5.44
N ASP A 16 -4.04 3.33 -5.86
CA ASP A 16 -4.37 1.93 -6.11
C ASP A 16 -4.58 1.16 -4.82
N CYS A 17 -5.79 0.62 -4.65
CA CYS A 17 -6.16 -0.18 -3.48
C CYS A 17 -6.24 -1.67 -3.81
N ARG A 18 -5.85 -2.51 -2.85
CA ARG A 18 -6.04 -3.96 -2.90
C ARG A 18 -6.50 -4.50 -1.56
N ARG A 19 -7.04 -5.71 -1.56
CA ARG A 19 -7.62 -6.36 -0.38
C ARG A 19 -6.75 -7.56 0.03
N THR A 20 -6.41 -7.62 1.31
CA THR A 20 -5.75 -8.76 1.95
C THR A 20 -6.73 -9.92 2.16
N ARG A 21 -6.22 -11.09 2.57
CA ARG A 21 -7.04 -12.29 2.80
C ARG A 21 -8.10 -12.08 3.89
N ASP A 22 -7.72 -11.42 4.97
CA ASP A 22 -8.58 -11.02 6.09
C ASP A 22 -9.48 -9.81 5.79
N GLY A 23 -9.40 -9.29 4.57
CA GLY A 23 -10.32 -8.28 4.06
C GLY A 23 -9.97 -6.83 4.34
N VAL A 24 -8.77 -6.57 4.84
CA VAL A 24 -8.25 -5.22 5.02
C VAL A 24 -7.89 -4.63 3.65
N VAL A 25 -8.29 -3.37 3.42
CA VAL A 25 -7.92 -2.61 2.23
C VAL A 25 -6.60 -1.90 2.50
N VAL A 26 -5.63 -2.08 1.60
CA VAL A 26 -4.30 -1.47 1.67
C VAL A 26 -3.98 -0.75 0.37
N VAL A 27 -3.17 0.31 0.45
CA VAL A 27 -2.65 1.02 -0.72
C VAL A 27 -1.47 0.23 -1.29
N SER A 28 -1.64 -0.30 -2.50
CA SER A 28 -0.59 -0.96 -3.27
C SER A 28 -1.02 -1.11 -4.72
N HIS A 29 -0.32 -0.42 -5.63
CA HIS A 29 -0.26 -0.85 -7.03
C HIS A 29 0.71 -2.04 -7.12
N ASP A 30 0.47 -3.23 -6.65
CA ASP A 30 0.99 -4.46 -7.26
C ASP A 30 0.37 -5.59 -6.47
N ARG A 31 0.08 -6.71 -7.13
CA ARG A 31 -0.42 -7.88 -6.41
C ARG A 31 0.71 -8.54 -5.61
N ARG A 32 1.93 -8.57 -6.15
CA ARG A 32 3.12 -9.10 -5.47
C ARG A 32 3.96 -7.98 -4.88
N LEU A 33 4.39 -8.14 -3.64
CA LEU A 33 5.09 -7.10 -2.89
C LEU A 33 6.59 -6.99 -3.18
N LEU A 34 7.16 -7.86 -4.03
CA LEU A 34 8.61 -7.95 -4.24
C LEU A 34 9.21 -6.62 -4.72
N ARG A 35 8.60 -5.99 -5.73
CA ARG A 35 9.10 -4.72 -6.31
C ARG A 35 9.03 -3.56 -5.32
N GLN A 36 8.04 -3.55 -4.44
CA GLN A 36 7.76 -2.42 -3.54
C GLN A 36 8.43 -2.58 -2.16
N THR A 37 8.71 -3.82 -1.72
CA THR A 37 9.13 -4.12 -0.35
C THR A 37 10.34 -5.05 -0.24
N GLY A 38 10.77 -5.68 -1.35
CA GLY A 38 11.79 -6.73 -1.33
C GLY A 38 11.31 -8.09 -0.83
N ARG A 39 10.03 -8.24 -0.46
CA ARG A 39 9.45 -9.52 -0.02
C ARG A 39 8.55 -10.11 -1.10
N ASP A 40 8.81 -11.34 -1.52
CA ASP A 40 7.94 -12.06 -2.46
C ASP A 40 6.73 -12.64 -1.73
N LEU A 41 5.72 -11.78 -1.58
CA LEU A 41 4.42 -12.10 -1.00
C LEU A 41 3.31 -11.73 -1.97
N ASP A 42 2.26 -12.54 -2.01
CA ASP A 42 1.05 -12.28 -2.79
C ASP A 42 -0.04 -11.71 -1.86
N LEU A 43 -0.40 -10.44 -2.09
CA LEU A 43 -1.24 -9.63 -1.20
C LEU A 43 -2.60 -10.29 -0.84
N PRO A 44 -3.41 -10.79 -1.79
CA PRO A 44 -4.66 -11.51 -1.49
C PRO A 44 -4.48 -12.80 -0.68
N HIS A 45 -3.24 -13.27 -0.47
CA HIS A 45 -2.94 -14.47 0.32
C HIS A 45 -2.26 -14.16 1.66
N CYS A 46 -2.10 -12.89 2.02
CA CYS A 46 -1.55 -12.45 3.30
C CYS A 46 -2.64 -11.84 4.18
N ASP A 47 -2.48 -11.93 5.50
CA ASP A 47 -3.29 -11.18 6.47
C ASP A 47 -2.59 -9.86 6.83
N TYR A 48 -3.37 -8.84 7.15
CA TYR A 48 -2.83 -7.57 7.63
C TYR A 48 -2.60 -7.64 9.15
N GLN A 49 -1.33 -7.64 9.57
CA GLN A 49 -1.00 -7.62 10.99
C GLN A 49 -0.98 -6.17 11.51
N VAL A 50 -1.97 -5.82 12.33
CA VAL A 50 -1.93 -4.59 13.15
C VAL A 50 -1.17 -4.91 14.43
N GLY A 51 0.01 -4.32 14.65
CA GLY A 51 0.79 -4.54 15.87
C GLY A 51 1.98 -3.58 16.00
N PRO A 52 2.52 -3.40 17.22
CA PRO A 52 3.63 -2.50 17.46
C PRO A 52 4.88 -3.05 16.75
N ARG A 53 5.58 -2.17 16.02
CA ARG A 53 6.95 -2.41 15.58
C ARG A 53 7.92 -2.12 16.72
#